data_AF-A0A2A3LCB4-F1
#
_entry.id   AF-A0A2A3LCB4-F1
#
_cell.length_a   1.000
_cell.length_b   1.000
_cell.length_c   1.000
_cell.angle_alpha   90.00
_cell.angle_beta   90.00
_cell.angle_gamma   90.00
#
_symmetry.space_group_name_H-M   'P 1'
#
loop_
_entity.id
_entity.type
_entity.pdbx_description
1 polymer ?
#
loop_
_entity_poly.entity_id
_entity_poly.type
_entity_poly.pdbx_seq_one_letter_code
_entity_poly.pdbx_strand_id
1 'polypeptide(L)' 'AEEQKLPLNVTWVNLTTGKSGTVALKPRPDINPDGPTTLSAIADTGSGSIMSTIFGQVTTKERQCQFMPTIGSTVVP' A
#
# COMPACT_ATOMS: atom_id res chain seq x y z
N ALA A 1 13.78 -3.68 -1.77
CA ALA A 1 14.60 -2.71 -2.52
C ALA A 1 14.68 -1.41 -1.73
N GLU A 2 15.78 -0.66 -1.83
CA GLU A 2 15.90 0.65 -1.16
C GLU A 2 14.99 1.71 -1.79
N GLU A 3 14.73 1.60 -3.10
CA GLU A 3 13.86 2.50 -3.84
C GLU A 3 12.92 1.72 -4.79
N GLN A 4 11.73 2.28 -5.06
CA GLN A 4 10.83 1.78 -6.09
C GLN A 4 11.10 2.50 -7.41
N LYS A 5 11.34 1.74 -8.50
CA LYS A 5 11.55 2.33 -9.83
C LYS A 5 10.27 2.96 -10.40
N LEU A 6 9.13 2.40 -10.04
CA LEU A 6 7.80 2.95 -10.34
C LEU A 6 7.01 2.98 -9.03
N PRO A 7 6.30 4.08 -8.72
CA PRO A 7 5.53 4.16 -7.50
C PRO A 7 4.37 3.15 -7.52
N LEU A 8 4.20 2.44 -6.40
CA LEU A 8 3.00 1.66 -6.13
C LEU A 8 2.12 2.45 -5.16
N ASN A 9 0.86 2.64 -5.52
CA ASN A 9 -0.07 3.42 -4.72
C ASN A 9 -1.16 2.53 -4.12
N VAL A 10 -1.62 2.93 -2.93
CA VAL A 10 -2.86 2.45 -2.33
C VAL A 10 -3.91 3.53 -2.54
N THR A 11 -5.05 3.16 -3.11
CA THR A 11 -6.24 4.03 -3.14
C THR A 11 -7.23 3.49 -2.13
N TRP A 12 -7.84 4.37 -1.33
CA TRP A 12 -8.78 3.99 -0.28
C TRP A 12 -10.00 4.89 -0.25
N VAL A 13 -11.09 4.34 0.29
CA VAL A 13 -12.33 5.05 0.58
C VAL A 13 -12.84 4.63 1.96
N ASN A 14 -13.24 5.61 2.76
CA ASN A 14 -14.00 5.44 3.99
C ASN A 14 -15.49 5.42 3.62
N LEU A 15 -16.11 4.25 3.68
CA LEU A 15 -17.51 4.03 3.33
C LEU A 15 -18.48 4.68 4.33
N THR A 16 -18.02 4.98 5.54
CA THR A 16 -18.82 5.63 6.59
C THR A 16 -18.91 7.14 6.38
N THR A 17 -17.79 7.79 6.00
CA THR A 17 -17.71 9.26 5.90
C THR A 17 -17.67 9.79 4.47
N GLY A 18 -17.44 8.92 3.48
CA GLY A 18 -17.23 9.30 2.08
C GLY A 18 -15.83 9.86 1.79
N LYS A 19 -14.96 10.02 2.80
CA LYS A 19 -13.57 10.43 2.60
C LYS A 19 -12.82 9.41 1.75
N SER A 20 -11.91 9.87 0.91
CA SER A 20 -11.08 9.01 0.07
C SER A 20 -9.70 9.63 -0.14
N GLY A 21 -8.76 8.81 -0.60
CA GLY A 21 -7.42 9.30 -0.89
C GLY A 21 -6.55 8.25 -1.56
N THR A 22 -5.39 8.70 -2.00
CA THR A 22 -4.34 7.86 -2.58
C THR A 22 -3.04 8.16 -1.86
N VAL A 23 -2.31 7.13 -1.47
CA VAL A 23 -1.00 7.26 -0.84
C VAL A 23 0.03 6.35 -1.52
N ALA A 24 1.22 6.88 -1.74
CA ALA A 24 2.33 6.12 -2.28
C ALA A 24 2.95 5.23 -1.20
N LEU A 25 3.11 3.94 -1.51
CA LEU A 25 3.80 2.99 -0.65
C LEU A 25 5.32 3.22 -0.73
N LYS A 26 5.96 3.28 0.44
CA LYS A 26 7.39 3.53 0.57
C LYS A 26 8.14 2.29 1.09
N PRO A 27 9.36 2.03 0.62
CA PRO A 27 10.20 0.97 1.16
C PRO A 27 10.42 1.06 2.67
N ARG A 28 10.36 -0.10 3.34
CA ARG A 28 10.65 -0.30 4.76
C ARG A 28 11.60 -1.47 4.95
N PRO A 29 12.91 -1.29 4.68
CA PRO A 29 13.89 -2.36 4.83
C PRO A 29 14.05 -2.82 6.29
N ASP A 30 13.61 -1.99 7.25
CA ASP A 30 13.64 -2.25 8.68
C ASP A 30 12.62 -3.30 9.17
N ILE A 31 11.51 -3.50 8.43
CA ILE A 31 10.41 -4.39 8.86
C ILE A 31 10.69 -5.85 8.50
N ASN A 32 11.26 -6.11 7.33
CA ASN A 32 11.59 -7.46 6.85
C ASN A 32 12.92 -7.43 6.09
N PRO A 33 14.05 -7.38 6.82
CA PRO A 33 15.37 -7.18 6.23
C PRO A 33 15.77 -8.34 5.32
N ASP A 34 15.31 -9.57 5.59
CA ASP A 34 15.63 -10.76 4.80
C ASP A 34 14.68 -10.98 3.62
N GLY A 35 13.52 -10.32 3.63
CA GLY A 35 12.52 -10.44 2.58
C GLY A 35 12.90 -9.79 1.24
N PRO A 36 12.13 -10.08 0.18
CA PRO A 36 12.38 -9.55 -1.16
C PRO A 36 12.12 -8.04 -1.24
N THR A 37 11.10 -7.54 -0.53
CA THR A 37 10.84 -6.11 -0.26
C THR A 37 9.66 -5.98 0.70
N THR A 38 9.60 -4.88 1.45
CA THR A 38 8.42 -4.47 2.22
C THR A 38 8.12 -3.02 1.92
N LEU A 39 6.86 -2.73 1.62
CA LEU A 39 6.38 -1.38 1.38
C LEU A 39 5.27 -1.05 2.38
N SER A 40 5.23 0.18 2.87
CA SER A 40 4.18 0.65 3.76
C SER A 40 3.86 2.12 3.52
N ALA A 41 2.68 2.54 3.95
CA ALA A 41 2.30 3.95 4.05
C ALA A 41 1.34 4.11 5.23
N ILE A 42 1.22 5.35 5.71
CA ILE A 42 0.23 5.73 6.71
C ILE A 42 -0.73 6.69 6.02
N ALA A 43 -2.03 6.42 6.14
CA ALA A 43 -3.09 7.28 5.64
C ALA A 43 -4.04 7.63 6.77
N ASP A 44 -4.41 8.91 6.88
CA ASP A 44 -5.42 9.37 7.84
C ASP A 44 -6.83 9.21 7.24
N THR A 45 -7.40 8.02 7.43
CA THR A 45 -8.70 7.65 6.85
C THR A 45 -9.89 8.12 7.69
N GLY A 46 -9.65 8.48 8.95
CA GLY A 46 -10.66 8.56 10.01
C GLY A 46 -11.27 7.22 10.39
N SER A 47 -12.09 7.23 11.44
CA SER A 47 -12.85 6.06 11.92
C SER A 47 -13.92 5.62 10.91
N GLY A 48 -14.26 4.32 10.94
CA GLY A 48 -15.28 3.71 10.08
C GLY A 48 -14.76 2.57 9.21
N SER A 49 -15.58 2.17 8.25
CA SER A 49 -15.29 1.05 7.33
C SER A 49 -14.45 1.53 6.15
N ILE A 50 -13.23 1.03 6.03
CA ILE A 50 -12.28 1.42 4.98
C ILE A 50 -12.14 0.29 3.96
N MET A 51 -12.29 0.64 2.68
CA MET A 51 -11.97 -0.22 1.55
C MET A 51 -10.74 0.32 0.84
N SER A 52 -9.79 -0.54 0.52
CA SER A 52 -8.52 -0.16 -0.13
C SER A 52 -8.21 -1.08 -1.29
N THR A 53 -7.51 -0.55 -2.29
CA THR A 53 -7.04 -1.32 -3.44
C THR A 53 -5.58 -0.99 -3.75
N ILE A 54 -4.84 -2.00 -4.19
CA ILE A 54 -3.46 -1.92 -4.62
C ILE A 54 -3.32 -2.69 -5.93
N PHE A 55 -2.72 -2.06 -6.93
CA PHE A 55 -2.31 -2.71 -8.18
C PHE A 55 -1.13 -1.94 -8.78
N GLY A 56 -0.25 -2.63 -9.51
CA GLY A 56 0.87 -1.96 -10.20
C GLY A 56 2.12 -2.82 -10.21
N GLN A 57 3.28 -2.18 -10.27
CA GLN A 57 4.56 -2.87 -10.22
C GLN A 57 5.23 -2.72 -8.86
N VAL A 58 5.88 -3.78 -8.40
CA VAL A 58 6.73 -3.78 -7.21
C VAL A 58 8.18 -4.02 -7.62
N THR A 59 9.07 -3.15 -7.16
CA THR A 59 10.52 -3.39 -7.24
C THR A 59 10.95 -4.18 -6.01
N THR A 60 11.39 -5.42 -6.22
CA THR A 60 12.05 -6.25 -5.20
C THR A 60 13.57 -6.08 -5.25
N LYS A 61 14.31 -6.71 -4.33
CA LYS A 61 15.79 -6.73 -4.37
C LYS A 61 16.34 -7.27 -5.69
N GLU A 62 15.66 -8.25 -6.29
CA GLU A 62 16.19 -9.00 -7.43
C GLU A 62 15.54 -8.61 -8.76
N ARG A 63 14.25 -8.23 -8.75
CA ARG A 63 13.46 -8.03 -9.98
C ARG A 63 12.25 -7.11 -9.80
N GLN A 64 11.67 -6.68 -10.91
CA GLN A 64 10.34 -6.08 -10.94
C GLN A 64 9.28 -7.16 -11.12
N CYS A 65 8.19 -7.04 -10.36
CA CYS A 65 7.05 -7.96 -10.44
C CYS A 65 5.76 -7.17 -10.62
N GLN A 66 4.82 -7.72 -11.40
CA GLN A 66 3.46 -7.20 -11.44
C GLN A 66 2.72 -7.65 -10.18
N PHE A 67 2.21 -6.69 -9.41
CA PHE A 67 1.33 -6.93 -8.28
C PHE A 67 -0.11 -6.95 -8.77
N MET A 68 -0.75 -8.12 -8.67
CA MET A 68 -2.13 -8.29 -9.10
C MET A 68 -3.09 -7.41 -8.28
N PRO A 69 -4.17 -6.90 -8.88
CA PRO A 69 -5.17 -6.12 -8.16
C PRO A 69 -5.66 -6.86 -6.92
N THR A 70 -5.48 -6.25 -5.75
CA THR A 70 -5.88 -6.81 -4.46
C THR A 70 -6.70 -5.77 -3.71
N ILE A 71 -7.81 -6.21 -3.14
CA ILE A 71 -8.69 -5.38 -2.33
C ILE A 71 -8.57 -5.81 -0.87
N GLY A 72 -8.38 -4.84 0.02
CA GLY A 72 -8.39 -5.06 1.47
C GLY A 72 -9.50 -4.24 2.13
N SER A 73 -10.14 -4.81 3.15
CA SER A 73 -11.10 -4.12 3.99
C SER A 73 -10.64 -4.11 5.44
N THR A 74 -10.91 -3.01 6.15
CA THR A 74 -10.63 -2.89 7.58
C THR A 74 -11.63 -1.95 8.24
N VAL A 75 -11.84 -2.10 9.54
CA VAL A 75 -12.59 -1.15 10.37
C VAL A 75 -11.60 -0.40 11.24
N VAL A 76 -11.63 0.93 11.18
CA VAL A 76 -10.87 1.81 12.07
C VAL A 76 -11.80 2.24 13.21
N PRO A 77 -11.45 1.99 14.48
CA PRO A 77 -12.30 2.33 15.63
C PRO A 77 -12.49 3.84 15.82
#